data_AF-A0A2E9C8B6-F1
#
_entry.id   AF-A0A2E9C8B6-F1
#
_cell.length_a   1.000
_cell.length_b   1.000
_cell.length_c   1.000
_cell.angle_alpha   90.00
_cell.angle_beta   90.00
_cell.angle_gamma   90.00
#
_symmetry.space_group_name_H-M   'P 1'
#
loop_
_entity.id
_entity.type
_entity.pdbx_description
1 polymer ?
#
loop_
_entity_poly.entity_id
_entity_poly.type
_entity_poly.pdbx_seq_one_letter_code
_entity_poly.pdbx_strand_id
1 'polypeptide(L)' 'MIESKIFIELIEKINELLPKSNGSLRSDIKDNIKILLEEYIKKMNMVSKDEFDVQKEVLLKTRLKLEELEKKIK' A
#
# COMPACT_ATOMS: atom_id res chain seq x y z
N MET A 1 -3.51 -11.48 -0.70
CA MET A 1 -3.87 -10.74 -1.92
C MET A 1 -4.42 -9.41 -1.48
N ILE A 2 -3.95 -8.30 -2.05
CA ILE A 2 -4.55 -6.98 -1.78
C ILE A 2 -6.05 -7.11 -2.10
N GLU A 3 -6.92 -6.79 -1.15
CA GLU A 3 -8.35 -7.03 -1.28
C GLU A 3 -8.92 -6.23 -2.46
N SER A 4 -9.38 -6.94 -3.49
CA SER A 4 -10.05 -6.37 -4.66
C SER A 4 -11.20 -5.42 -4.29
N LYS A 5 -11.88 -5.71 -3.16
CA LYS A 5 -12.98 -4.91 -2.63
C LYS A 5 -12.58 -3.45 -2.32
N ILE A 6 -11.37 -3.23 -1.83
CA ILE A 6 -10.89 -1.89 -1.47
C ILE A 6 -10.66 -1.04 -2.72
N PHE A 7 -10.19 -1.66 -3.81
CA PHE A 7 -10.06 -0.97 -5.10
C PHE A 7 -11.43 -0.65 -5.73
N ILE A 8 -12.42 -1.53 -5.59
CA ILE A 8 -13.78 -1.30 -6.09
C ILE A 8 -14.41 -0.09 -5.38
N GLU A 9 -14.33 -0.04 -4.05
CA GLU A 9 -14.87 1.08 -3.25
C GLU A 9 -14.15 2.41 -3.55
N LEU A 10 -12.84 2.36 -3.81
CA LEU A 10 -12.06 3.53 -4.24
C LEU A 10 -12.54 4.06 -5.60
N ILE A 11 -12.77 3.17 -6.58
CA ILE A 11 -13.26 3.54 -7.91
C ILE A 11 -14.66 4.16 -7.83
N GLU A 12 -15.55 3.61 -7.01
CA GLU A 12 -16.89 4.17 -6.78
C GLU A 12 -16.81 5.59 -6.21
N LYS A 13 -16.03 5.80 -5.15
CA LYS A 13 -15.83 7.13 -4.54
C LYS A 13 -15.19 8.15 -5.48
N ILE A 14 -14.24 7.73 -6.31
CA ILE A 14 -13.64 8.61 -7.32
C ILE A 14 -14.70 9.01 -8.36
N ASN A 15 -15.53 8.07 -8.81
CA ASN A 15 -16.61 8.36 -9.76
C ASN A 15 -17.66 9.32 -9.21
N GLU A 16 -17.95 9.28 -7.91
CA GLU A 16 -18.85 10.23 -7.23
C GLU A 16 -18.28 11.66 -7.18
N LEU A 17 -16.95 11.77 -7.05
CA LEU A 17 -16.25 13.05 -7.00
C LEU A 17 -16.03 13.68 -8.39
N LEU A 18 -16.22 12.94 -9.48
CA LEU A 18 -16.08 13.47 -10.83
C LEU A 18 -17.34 14.29 -11.21
N PRO A 19 -17.17 15.52 -11.75
CA PRO A 19 -18.30 16.37 -12.07
C PRO A 19 -18.98 15.84 -13.33
N LYS A 20 -20.31 15.73 -13.31
CA LYS A 20 -21.11 15.30 -14.47
C LYS A 20 -21.09 16.29 -15.65
N SER A 21 -20.47 17.46 -15.51
CA SER A 21 -20.40 18.48 -16.57
C SER A 21 -19.06 19.21 -16.62
N ASN A 22 -18.66 19.59 -17.83
CA ASN A 22 -17.29 19.90 -18.26
C ASN A 22 -16.79 21.32 -17.91
N GLY A 23 -17.17 21.89 -16.76
CA GLY A 23 -16.90 23.31 -16.48
C GLY A 23 -16.31 23.58 -15.10
N SER A 24 -15.01 23.88 -15.05
CA SER A 24 -14.34 24.69 -14.01
C SER A 24 -14.06 24.17 -12.58
N LEU A 25 -14.42 22.95 -12.19
CA LEU A 25 -14.13 22.46 -10.81
C LEU A 25 -12.99 21.41 -10.74
N ARG A 26 -11.88 21.60 -11.46
CA ARG A 26 -10.83 20.56 -11.59
C ARG A 26 -9.84 20.49 -10.42
N SER A 27 -9.54 21.62 -9.76
CA SER A 27 -8.56 21.67 -8.66
C SER A 27 -9.08 20.95 -7.42
N ASP A 28 -10.29 21.30 -6.99
CA ASP A 28 -10.86 20.84 -5.72
C ASP A 28 -11.13 19.34 -5.76
N ILE A 29 -11.50 18.82 -6.94
CA ILE A 29 -11.70 17.40 -7.19
C ILE A 29 -10.37 16.65 -7.15
N LYS A 30 -9.29 17.23 -7.69
CA LYS A 30 -7.96 16.64 -7.65
C LYS A 30 -7.46 16.51 -6.21
N ASP A 31 -7.67 17.53 -5.39
CA ASP A 31 -7.27 17.53 -3.98
C ASP A 31 -8.10 16.54 -3.16
N ASN A 32 -9.42 16.48 -3.40
CA ASN A 32 -10.30 15.49 -2.76
C ASN A 32 -9.92 14.04 -3.14
N ILE A 33 -9.63 13.78 -4.42
CA ILE A 33 -9.15 12.46 -4.87
C ILE A 33 -7.81 12.11 -4.22
N LYS A 34 -6.89 13.07 -4.08
CA LYS A 34 -5.60 12.86 -3.43
C LYS A 34 -5.76 12.46 -1.96
N ILE A 35 -6.59 13.19 -1.20
CA ILE A 35 -6.88 12.88 0.21
C ILE A 35 -7.50 11.48 0.34
N LEU A 36 -8.42 11.13 -0.56
CA LEU A 36 -9.10 9.85 -0.55
C LEU A 36 -8.10 8.70 -0.84
N LEU A 37 -7.19 8.88 -1.81
CA LEU A 37 -6.11 7.92 -2.08
C LEU A 37 -5.18 7.75 -0.88
N GLU A 38 -4.79 8.84 -0.22
CA GLU A 38 -3.94 8.81 0.97
C GLU A 38 -4.61 8.05 2.13
N GLU A 39 -5.91 8.28 2.37
CA GLU A 39 -6.68 7.57 3.39
C GLU A 39 -6.76 6.06 3.11
N TYR A 40 -7.00 5.69 1.86
CA TYR A 40 -7.09 4.28 1.44
C TYR A 40 -5.73 3.57 1.51
N ILE A 41 -4.64 4.22 1.11
CA ILE A 41 -3.26 3.69 1.26
C ILE A 41 -2.93 3.48 2.74
N LYS A 42 -3.34 4.42 3.61
CA LYS A 42 -3.13 4.31 5.06
C LYS A 42 -3.92 3.15 5.67
N LYS A 43 -5.14 2.89 5.20
CA LYS A 43 -5.97 1.75 5.64
C LYS A 43 -5.40 0.39 5.25
N MET A 44 -4.53 0.32 4.26
CA MET A 44 -3.91 -0.92 3.79
C MET A 44 -2.74 -1.41 4.66
N ASN A 45 -2.42 -0.74 5.77
CA ASN A 45 -1.25 -1.05 6.62
C ASN A 45 0.03 -1.25 5.78
N MET A 46 0.20 -0.44 4.74
CA MET A 46 1.34 -0.56 3.83
C MET A 46 2.63 -0.19 4.58
N VAL A 47 3.59 -1.10 4.57
CA VAL A 47 4.97 -0.79 4.96
C VAL A 47 5.65 -0.03 3.83
N SER A 48 6.53 0.91 4.17
CA SER A 48 7.35 1.56 3.16
C SER A 48 8.26 0.53 2.47
N LYS A 49 8.68 0.83 1.24
CA LYS A 49 9.61 -0.03 0.51
C LYS A 49 10.90 -0.25 1.31
N ASP A 50 11.41 0.82 1.93
CA ASP A 50 12.64 0.79 2.70
C ASP A 50 12.50 -0.10 3.95
N GLU A 51 11.38 0.00 4.67
CA GLU A 51 11.09 -0.90 5.81
C GLU A 51 10.97 -2.36 5.38
N PHE A 52 10.33 -2.63 4.24
CA PHE A 52 10.22 -3.97 3.68
C PHE A 52 11.60 -4.55 3.34
N ASP A 53 12.46 -3.76 2.70
CA ASP A 53 13.81 -4.18 2.33
C ASP A 53 14.66 -4.49 3.56
N VAL A 54 14.56 -3.68 4.63
CA VAL A 54 15.22 -3.95 5.92
C VAL A 54 14.71 -5.26 6.55
N GLN A 55 13.40 -5.49 6.57
CA GLN A 55 12.82 -6.73 7.12
C GLN A 55 13.29 -7.96 6.34
N LYS A 56 13.38 -7.85 5.01
CA LYS A 56 13.90 -8.91 4.14
C LYS A 56 15.36 -9.23 4.45
N GLU A 57 16.18 -8.21 4.69
CA GLU A 57 17.59 -8.40 5.06
C GLU A 57 17.74 -9.11 6.42
N VAL A 58 16.93 -8.70 7.41
CA VAL A 58 16.89 -9.35 8.74
C VAL A 58 16.50 -10.82 8.61
N LEU A 59 15.47 -11.14 7.81
CA LEU A 59 15.06 -12.51 7.53
C LEU A 59 16.18 -13.33 6.87
N LEU A 60 16.88 -12.75 5.91
CA LEU A 60 17.99 -13.41 5.22
C LEU A 60 19.13 -13.74 6.19
N LYS A 61 19.54 -12.79 7.03
CA LYS A 61 20.54 -13.02 8.09
C LYS A 61 20.10 -14.10 9.08
N THR A 62 18.83 -14.11 9.44
CA THR A 62 18.28 -15.11 10.37
C THR A 62 18.31 -16.51 9.77
N ARG A 63 17.98 -16.68 8.48
CA ARG A 63 18.08 -17.98 7.78
C ARG A 63 19.51 -18.49 7.75
N LEU A 64 20.47 -17.63 7.38
CA LEU A 64 21.90 -18.01 7.37
C LEU A 64 22.37 -18.49 8.76
N LYS A 65 22.01 -17.75 9.81
CA LYS A 65 22.38 -18.11 11.18
C LYS A 65 21.69 -19.41 11.64
N LEU A 66 20.45 -19.63 11.22
CA LEU A 66 19.72 -20.86 11.51
C LEU A 66 20.35 -22.06 10.80
N GLU A 67 20.73 -21.94 9.54
CA GLU A 67 21.46 -22.97 8.78
C GLU A 67 22.82 -23.31 9.42
N GLU A 68 23.56 -22.31 9.91
CA GLU A 68 24.81 -22.55 10.65
C GLU A 68 24.59 -23.30 11.96
N LEU A 69 23.53 -22.98 12.70
CA LEU A 69 23.19 -23.67 13.95
C LEU A 69 22.73 -25.11 13.67
N GLU A 70 21.92 -25.33 12.63
CA GLU A 70 21.51 -26.66 12.20
C GLU A 70 22.71 -27.54 11.85
N LYS A 71 23.73 -26.99 11.16
CA LYS A 71 24.98 -27.71 10.85
C LYS A 71 25.82 -28.07 12.08
N LYS A 72 25.64 -27.38 13.22
CA LYS A 72 26.36 -27.68 14.47
C LYS A 72 25.68 -28.77 15.29
N ILE A 73 24.38 -28.96 15.10
CA ILE A 73 23.57 -29.95 15.82
C ILE A 73 23.50 -31.27 15.04
N LYS A 74 23.59 -31.21 13.72
CA LYS A 74 23.60 -32.36 12.82
C LYS A 74 25.00 -32.95 12.68
#